data_AF-A0A2X0K732-F1
#
_entry.id   AF-A0A2X0K732-F1
#
_cell.length_a   1.000
_cell.length_b   1.000
_cell.length_c   1.000
_cell.angle_alpha   90.00
_cell.angle_beta   90.00
_cell.angle_gamma   90.00
#
_symmetry.space_group_name_H-M   'P 1'
#
loop_
_entity.id
_entity.type
_entity.pdbx_description
1 polymer ?
#
loop_
_entity_poly.entity_id
_entity_poly.type
_entity_poly.pdbx_seq_one_letter_code
_entity_poly.pdbx_strand_id
1 'polypeptide(L)'
;MLESFASATIQSRSWKLHGFRIVPEILTLLKTRINADRRSTGNPKLAISHYLDAVLRHTPTDVEEQIALAQEFLTARMGIVEAGKQSTYRVGPQASAWVSDMNVGLQEADYGRKGIYVVSASIESFLGALDGGGALQRPELPGR
;
A
#
# COMPACT_ATOMS: atom_id res chain seq x y z
N MET A 1 -2.66 1.81 9.90
CA MET A 1 -3.89 2.00 9.08
C MET A 1 -4.82 3.08 9.63
N LEU A 2 -5.27 3.01 10.90
CA LEU A 2 -6.17 4.02 11.48
C LEU A 2 -5.59 5.45 11.46
N GLU A 3 -4.28 5.59 11.63
CA GLU A 3 -3.56 6.86 11.49
C GLU A 3 -3.68 7.46 10.07
N SER A 4 -3.54 6.64 9.03
CA SER A 4 -3.73 7.07 7.64
C SER A 4 -5.17 7.50 7.38
N PHE A 5 -6.15 6.78 7.94
CA PHE A 5 -7.56 7.18 7.86
C PHE A 5 -7.84 8.52 8.58
N ALA A 6 -7.30 8.69 9.79
CA ALA A 6 -7.46 9.92 10.56
C ALA A 6 -6.78 11.10 9.84
N SER A 7 -5.56 10.91 9.34
CA SER A 7 -4.84 11.92 8.55
C SER A 7 -5.60 12.31 7.28
N ALA A 8 -6.17 11.34 6.56
CA ALA A 8 -7.00 11.63 5.38
C ALA A 8 -8.23 12.48 5.72
N THR A 9 -8.80 12.28 6.90
CA THR A 9 -9.98 13.00 7.36
C THR A 9 -9.63 14.42 7.81
N ILE A 10 -8.56 14.58 8.60
CA ILE A 10 -8.15 15.85 9.22
C ILE A 10 -7.40 16.75 8.22
N GLN A 11 -6.54 16.15 7.40
CA GLN A 11 -5.59 16.84 6.52
C GLN A 11 -5.83 16.52 5.04
N SER A 12 -7.07 16.26 4.64
CA SER A 12 -7.44 15.85 3.26
C SER A 12 -6.82 16.71 2.14
N ARG A 13 -6.61 18.01 2.36
CA ARG A 13 -6.03 18.94 1.37
C ARG A 13 -4.55 18.69 1.07
N SER A 14 -3.81 18.05 1.98
CA SER A 14 -2.39 17.73 1.75
C SER A 14 -2.19 16.43 0.98
N TRP A 15 -3.26 15.66 0.76
CA TRP A 15 -3.21 14.38 0.07
C TRP A 15 -3.21 14.59 -1.45
N LYS A 16 -2.21 14.00 -2.12
CA LYS A 16 -1.97 14.19 -3.56
C LYS A 16 -2.32 12.94 -4.35
N LEU A 17 -2.82 13.14 -5.58
CA LEU A 17 -3.08 12.06 -6.52
C LEU A 17 -1.76 11.51 -7.07
N HIS A 18 -1.63 10.19 -7.06
CA HIS A 18 -0.50 9.45 -7.62
C HIS A 18 -0.98 8.27 -8.45
N GLY A 19 -0.29 8.02 -9.55
CA GLY A 19 -0.54 6.88 -10.42
C GLY A 19 0.16 5.64 -9.87
N PHE A 20 -0.60 4.62 -9.52
CA PHE A 20 -0.09 3.32 -9.08
C PHE A 20 -0.36 2.27 -10.13
N ARG A 21 0.63 1.42 -10.39
CA ARG A 21 0.42 0.14 -11.06
C ARG A 21 0.51 -0.95 -10.01
N ILE A 22 -0.51 -1.79 -9.93
CA ILE A 22 -0.62 -2.86 -8.95
C ILE A 22 -1.05 -4.13 -9.69
N VAL A 23 -0.44 -5.27 -9.33
CA VAL A 23 -0.85 -6.58 -9.87
C VAL A 23 -2.33 -6.83 -9.54
N PRO A 24 -3.17 -7.27 -10.50
CA PRO A 24 -4.62 -7.39 -10.30
C PRO A 24 -5.03 -8.30 -9.14
N GLU A 25 -4.32 -9.40 -8.94
CA GLU A 25 -4.50 -10.32 -7.81
C GLU A 25 -4.32 -9.59 -6.48
N ILE A 26 -3.21 -8.88 -6.31
CA ILE A 26 -2.91 -8.12 -5.09
C ILE A 26 -3.94 -7.02 -4.84
N LEU A 27 -4.40 -6.32 -5.88
CA LEU A 27 -5.46 -5.34 -5.75
C LEU A 27 -6.79 -5.98 -5.28
N THR A 28 -7.03 -7.23 -5.68
CA THR A 28 -8.22 -8.00 -5.26
C THR A 28 -8.14 -8.38 -3.79
N LEU A 29 -6.98 -8.91 -3.35
CA LEU A 29 -6.72 -9.20 -1.94
C LEU A 29 -6.91 -7.97 -1.06
N LEU A 30 -6.35 -6.83 -1.49
CA LEU A 30 -6.49 -5.56 -0.77
C LEU A 30 -7.96 -5.13 -0.63
N LYS A 31 -8.75 -5.23 -1.70
CA LYS A 31 -10.19 -4.91 -1.67
C LYS A 31 -10.96 -5.83 -0.72
N THR A 32 -10.63 -7.12 -0.71
CA THR A 32 -11.23 -8.10 0.19
C THR A 32 -10.96 -7.74 1.65
N ARG A 33 -9.69 -7.42 1.99
CA ARG A 33 -9.32 -6.98 3.34
C ARG A 33 -10.06 -5.71 3.75
N ILE A 34 -10.11 -4.69 2.87
CA ILE A 34 -10.84 -3.43 3.14
C ILE A 34 -12.31 -3.72 3.48
N ASN A 35 -12.97 -4.62 2.76
CA ASN A 35 -14.35 -4.97 3.01
C ASN A 35 -14.54 -5.78 4.31
N ALA A 36 -13.57 -6.60 4.71
CA ALA A 36 -13.57 -7.23 6.02
C ALA A 36 -13.44 -6.17 7.13
N ASP A 37 -12.48 -5.26 7.02
CA ASP A 37 -12.21 -4.23 8.03
C ASP A 37 -13.35 -3.20 8.11
N ARG A 38 -14.03 -2.88 7.01
CA ARG A 38 -15.27 -2.07 7.02
C ARG A 38 -16.36 -2.72 7.86
N ARG A 39 -16.51 -4.04 7.77
CA ARG A 39 -17.52 -4.81 8.53
C ARG A 39 -17.14 -4.89 10.00
N SER A 40 -15.89 -5.21 10.33
CA SER A 40 -15.46 -5.32 11.74
C SER A 40 -15.49 -3.98 12.48
N THR A 41 -15.06 -2.90 11.84
CA THR A 41 -15.02 -1.57 12.47
C THR A 41 -16.34 -0.81 12.41
N GLY A 42 -17.26 -1.22 11.53
CA GLY A 42 -18.46 -0.44 11.20
C GLY A 42 -18.17 0.88 10.48
N ASN A 43 -16.96 1.07 9.92
CA ASN A 43 -16.58 2.30 9.22
C ASN A 43 -16.61 2.11 7.69
N PRO A 44 -17.67 2.52 6.98
CA PRO A 44 -17.78 2.35 5.54
C PRO A 44 -16.81 3.24 4.75
N LYS A 45 -16.19 4.26 5.38
CA LYS A 45 -15.31 5.22 4.72
C LYS A 45 -13.89 4.72 4.51
N LEU A 46 -13.52 3.55 5.05
CA LEU A 46 -12.23 2.92 4.73
C LEU A 46 -12.12 2.73 3.21
N ALA A 47 -10.95 2.97 2.62
CA ALA A 47 -10.77 3.05 1.18
C ALA A 47 -9.32 2.70 0.81
N ILE A 48 -9.08 2.34 -0.45
CA ILE A 48 -7.76 1.93 -0.96
C ILE A 48 -6.67 2.96 -0.63
N SER A 49 -6.98 4.26 -0.79
CA SER A 49 -6.08 5.37 -0.44
C SER A 49 -5.49 5.28 0.96
N HIS A 50 -6.30 4.90 1.97
CA HIS A 50 -5.84 4.79 3.36
C HIS A 50 -4.88 3.62 3.56
N TYR A 51 -5.08 2.54 2.82
CA TYR A 51 -4.22 1.36 2.89
C TYR A 51 -2.94 1.58 2.12
N LEU A 52 -3.01 2.17 0.92
CA LEU A 52 -1.80 2.51 0.17
C LEU A 52 -0.92 3.47 0.95
N ASP A 53 -1.50 4.53 1.54
CA ASP A 53 -0.74 5.43 2.40
C ASP A 53 -0.10 4.70 3.59
N ALA A 54 -0.83 3.77 4.23
CA ALA A 54 -0.27 2.97 5.33
C ALA A 54 0.85 2.04 4.85
N VAL A 55 0.65 1.32 3.73
CA VAL A 55 1.64 0.42 3.12
C VAL A 55 2.94 1.17 2.85
N LEU A 56 2.86 2.30 2.13
CA LEU A 56 4.03 3.06 1.68
C LEU A 56 4.83 3.65 2.86
N ARG A 57 4.19 3.88 4.02
CA ARG A 57 4.91 4.30 5.24
C ARG A 57 5.71 3.17 5.89
N HIS A 58 5.40 1.92 5.58
CA HIS A 58 6.06 0.73 6.14
C HIS A 58 6.96 0.02 5.11
N THR A 59 6.98 0.48 3.85
CA THR A 59 7.86 -0.06 2.83
C THR A 59 9.31 0.41 3.07
N PRO A 60 10.31 -0.46 2.88
CA PRO A 60 11.72 -0.09 2.85
C PRO A 60 12.01 1.17 2.02
N THR A 61 12.91 2.02 2.50
CA THR A 61 13.40 3.19 1.76
C THR A 61 14.69 2.91 0.99
N ASP A 62 15.41 1.85 1.36
CA ASP A 62 16.63 1.43 0.67
C ASP A 62 16.31 0.76 -0.68
N VAL A 63 17.07 1.14 -1.71
CA VAL A 63 16.83 0.67 -3.10
C VAL A 63 17.15 -0.81 -3.25
N GLU A 64 18.19 -1.32 -2.59
CA GLU A 64 18.55 -2.74 -2.67
C GLU A 64 17.49 -3.60 -1.98
N GLU A 65 16.99 -3.17 -0.82
CA GLU A 65 15.87 -3.83 -0.12
C GLU A 65 14.58 -3.82 -0.98
N GLN A 66 14.28 -2.71 -1.66
CA GLN A 66 13.14 -2.64 -2.58
C GLN A 66 13.29 -3.60 -3.76
N ILE A 67 14.49 -3.70 -4.33
CA ILE A 67 14.78 -4.64 -5.42
C ILE A 67 14.62 -6.08 -4.92
N ALA A 68 15.16 -6.41 -3.76
CA ALA A 68 15.03 -7.74 -3.15
C ALA A 68 13.56 -8.10 -2.94
N LEU A 69 12.76 -7.18 -2.38
CA LEU A 69 11.32 -7.35 -2.19
C LEU A 69 10.60 -7.68 -3.51
N ALA A 70 10.93 -6.97 -4.59
CA ALA A 70 10.36 -7.24 -5.91
C ALA A 70 10.82 -8.59 -6.50
N GLN A 71 12.06 -9.01 -6.25
CA GLN A 71 12.59 -10.28 -6.71
C GLN A 71 11.94 -11.46 -5.98
N GLU A 72 11.76 -11.37 -4.67
CA GLU A 72 11.04 -12.36 -3.87
C GLU A 72 9.60 -12.54 -4.36
N PHE A 73 8.91 -11.42 -4.57
CA PHE A 73 7.55 -11.40 -5.10
C PHE A 73 7.42 -12.11 -6.46
N LEU A 74 8.36 -11.87 -7.36
CA LEU A 74 8.41 -12.52 -8.67
C LEU A 74 8.79 -14.00 -8.54
N THR A 75 9.74 -14.34 -7.67
CA THR A 75 10.21 -15.72 -7.46
C THR A 75 9.09 -16.61 -6.95
N ALA A 76 8.31 -16.13 -5.97
CA ALA A 76 7.13 -16.84 -5.46
C ALA A 76 6.08 -17.13 -6.54
N ARG A 77 6.10 -16.36 -7.64
CA ARG A 77 5.19 -16.49 -8.78
C ARG A 77 5.86 -17.07 -10.03
N MET A 78 7.08 -17.60 -9.91
CA MET A 78 7.90 -18.10 -11.02
C MET A 78 8.06 -17.08 -12.17
N GLY A 79 8.01 -15.78 -11.84
CA GLY A 79 8.05 -14.67 -12.81
C GLY A 79 6.75 -14.44 -13.59
N ILE A 80 5.68 -15.22 -13.35
CA ILE A 80 4.42 -15.14 -14.09
C ILE A 80 3.44 -14.25 -13.30
N VAL A 81 3.25 -13.02 -13.79
CA VAL A 81 2.37 -12.02 -13.19
C VAL A 81 1.58 -11.31 -14.26
N GLU A 82 0.29 -11.11 -14.03
CA GLU A 82 -0.54 -10.31 -14.93
C GLU A 82 -0.05 -8.86 -14.98
N ALA A 83 -0.20 -8.23 -16.15
CA ALA A 83 0.09 -6.81 -16.31
C ALA A 83 -0.78 -5.98 -15.34
N GLY A 84 -0.12 -5.16 -14.53
CA GLY A 84 -0.82 -4.29 -13.58
C GLY A 84 -1.72 -3.30 -14.28
N LYS A 85 -2.87 -3.04 -13.66
CA LYS A 85 -3.74 -1.94 -14.09
C LYS A 85 -3.27 -0.66 -13.45
N GLN A 86 -3.11 0.38 -14.26
CA GLN A 86 -2.82 1.72 -13.76
C GLN A 86 -4.09 2.30 -13.13
N SER A 87 -3.98 2.83 -11.92
CA SER A 87 -5.06 3.48 -11.20
C SER A 87 -4.51 4.63 -10.36
N THR A 88 -5.30 5.68 -10.19
CA THR A 88 -4.87 6.87 -9.46
C THR A 88 -5.49 6.89 -8.07
N TYR A 89 -4.67 7.01 -7.04
CA TYR A 89 -5.11 7.08 -5.65
C TYR A 89 -4.52 8.32 -4.96
N ARG A 90 -5.22 8.82 -3.94
CA ARG A 90 -4.68 9.88 -3.09
C ARG A 90 -3.87 9.27 -1.95
N VAL A 91 -2.68 9.80 -1.70
CA VAL A 91 -1.85 9.42 -0.55
C VAL A 91 -1.37 10.68 0.17
N GLY A 92 -1.02 10.54 1.45
CA GLY A 92 -0.49 11.63 2.25
C GLY A 92 0.88 12.11 1.75
N PRO A 93 1.37 13.26 2.24
CA PRO A 93 2.61 13.87 1.78
C PRO A 93 3.85 12.97 1.96
N GLN A 94 3.92 12.21 3.05
CA GLN A 94 5.03 11.28 3.31
C GLN A 94 5.06 10.14 2.28
N ALA A 95 3.92 9.47 2.08
CA ALA A 95 3.79 8.41 1.07
C ALA A 95 3.99 8.96 -0.36
N SER A 96 3.54 10.19 -0.61
CA SER A 96 3.78 10.88 -1.88
C SER A 96 5.27 11.12 -2.15
N ALA A 97 6.04 11.57 -1.14
CA ALA A 97 7.47 11.79 -1.29
C ALA A 97 8.18 10.45 -1.53
N TRP A 98 7.83 9.44 -0.74
CA TRP A 98 8.37 8.09 -0.87
C TRP A 98 8.20 7.51 -2.27
N VAL A 99 7.01 7.61 -2.87
CA VAL A 99 6.76 7.08 -4.23
C VAL A 99 7.63 7.80 -5.27
N SER A 100 7.83 9.10 -5.13
CA SER A 100 8.72 9.86 -6.02
C SER A 100 10.17 9.39 -5.87
N ASP A 101 10.66 9.27 -4.65
CA ASP A 101 12.05 8.90 -4.36
C ASP A 101 12.34 7.47 -4.78
N MET A 102 11.42 6.53 -4.51
CA MET A 102 11.50 5.15 -4.98
C MET A 102 11.61 5.10 -6.51
N ASN A 103 10.78 5.85 -7.25
CA ASN A 103 10.84 5.83 -8.71
C ASN A 103 12.20 6.32 -9.24
N VAL A 104 12.78 7.34 -8.61
CA VAL A 104 14.11 7.85 -8.96
C VAL A 104 15.18 6.79 -8.66
N GLY A 105 15.22 6.27 -7.43
CA GLY A 105 16.23 5.30 -7.01
C GLY A 105 16.18 4.00 -7.84
N LEU A 106 14.98 3.49 -8.12
CA LEU A 106 14.83 2.32 -9.00
C LEU A 106 15.24 2.63 -10.43
N GLN A 107 15.00 3.85 -10.94
CA GLN A 107 15.43 4.23 -12.29
C GLN A 107 16.96 4.31 -12.40
N GLU A 108 17.63 4.84 -11.38
CA GLU A 108 19.09 4.92 -11.31
C GLU A 108 19.74 3.54 -11.20
N ALA A 109 19.06 2.58 -10.57
CA ALA A 109 19.48 1.18 -10.47
C ALA A 109 19.08 0.29 -11.67
N ASP A 110 18.63 0.87 -12.79
CA ASP A 110 18.11 0.16 -13.97
C ASP A 110 16.94 -0.82 -13.67
N TYR A 111 16.17 -0.51 -12.63
CA TYR A 111 15.04 -1.31 -12.13
C TYR A 111 13.68 -0.58 -12.21
N GLY A 112 13.62 0.62 -12.80
CA GLY A 112 12.43 1.49 -12.80
C GLY A 112 11.16 0.85 -13.36
N ARG A 113 11.28 0.01 -14.41
CA ARG A 113 10.13 -0.71 -15.01
C ARG A 113 9.48 -1.73 -14.06
N LYS A 114 10.19 -2.14 -13.01
CA LYS A 114 9.77 -3.16 -12.05
C LYS A 114 9.22 -2.56 -10.75
N GLY A 115 9.08 -1.23 -10.65
CA GLY A 115 8.47 -0.57 -9.48
C GLY A 115 7.05 -1.05 -9.13
N ILE A 116 6.29 -1.54 -10.12
CA ILE A 116 5.01 -2.24 -9.89
C ILE A 116 5.13 -3.40 -8.90
N TYR A 117 6.23 -4.17 -8.97
CA TYR A 117 6.44 -5.35 -8.12
C TYR A 117 6.83 -4.93 -6.72
N VAL A 118 7.58 -3.84 -6.55
CA VAL A 118 7.88 -3.27 -5.23
C VAL A 118 6.59 -2.86 -4.52
N VAL A 119 5.71 -2.11 -5.22
CA VAL A 119 4.41 -1.69 -4.66
C VAL A 119 3.53 -2.90 -4.37
N SER A 120 3.45 -3.87 -5.28
CA SER A 120 2.60 -5.05 -5.12
C SER A 120 3.07 -5.95 -3.98
N ALA A 121 4.38 -6.17 -3.86
CA ALA A 121 5.00 -6.92 -2.76
C ALA A 121 4.82 -6.22 -1.41
N SER A 122 4.92 -4.89 -1.39
CA SER A 122 4.68 -4.11 -0.17
C SER A 122 3.25 -4.26 0.33
N ILE A 123 2.27 -4.24 -0.58
CA ILE A 123 0.86 -4.48 -0.25
C ILE A 123 0.69 -5.90 0.27
N GLU A 124 1.25 -6.90 -0.40
CA GLU A 124 1.17 -8.31 0.01
C GLU A 124 1.75 -8.53 1.42
N SER A 125 2.95 -8.04 1.68
CA SER A 125 3.60 -8.12 3.00
C SER A 125 2.76 -7.44 4.08
N PHE A 126 2.23 -6.24 3.79
CA PHE A 126 1.36 -5.53 4.72
C PHE A 126 0.07 -6.28 5.01
N LEU A 127 -0.55 -6.90 4.01
CA LEU A 127 -1.74 -7.74 4.20
C LEU A 127 -1.43 -8.96 5.07
N GLY A 128 -0.30 -9.64 4.83
CA GLY A 128 0.15 -10.75 5.66
C GLY A 128 0.35 -10.34 7.12
N ALA A 129 0.96 -9.17 7.37
CA ALA A 129 1.13 -8.62 8.72
C ALA A 129 -0.22 -8.31 9.38
N LEU A 130 -1.19 -7.76 8.63
CA LEU A 130 -2.54 -7.51 9.15
C LEU A 130 -3.33 -8.79 9.43
N ASP A 131 -3.14 -9.85 8.65
CA ASP A 131 -3.80 -11.13 8.89
C ASP A 131 -3.23 -11.82 10.14
N GLY A 132 -1.90 -11.73 10.35
CA GLY A 132 -1.27 -12.18 11.60
C GLY A 132 -1.73 -11.41 12.86
N GLY A 133 -2.09 -10.13 12.71
CA GLY A 133 -2.63 -9.28 13.78
C GLY A 133 -4.15 -9.40 14.00
N GLY A 134 -4.85 -10.17 13.17
CA GLY A 134 -6.29 -10.37 13.25
C GLY A 134 -7.14 -9.22 12.67
N ALA A 135 -8.46 -9.29 12.92
CA ALA A 135 -9.40 -8.31 12.41
C ALA A 135 -9.13 -6.92 13.00
N LEU A 136 -9.20 -5.89 12.17
CA LEU A 136 -9.06 -4.53 12.65
C LEU A 136 -10.19 -4.21 13.64
N GLN A 137 -9.80 -3.83 14.85
CA GLN A 137 -10.71 -3.46 15.92
C GLN A 137 -11.12 -1.99 15.81
N ARG A 138 -12.34 -1.70 16.25
CA ARG A 138 -12.80 -0.32 16.41
C ARG A 138 -11.98 0.35 17.53
N PRO A 139 -11.43 1.56 17.33
CA PRO A 139 -10.76 2.26 18.42
C PRO A 139 -11.73 2.51 19.58
N GLU A 140 -11.33 2.13 20.78
CA GLU A 140 -12.02 2.51 22.01
C GLU A 140 -11.85 4.02 22.22
N LEU A 141 -12.95 4.75 22.26
CA LEU A 141 -12.91 6.15 22.68
C LEU A 141 -12.79 6.14 24.21
N PRO A 142 -11.85 6.90 24.81
CA PRO A 142 -11.84 7.05 26.26
C PRO A 142 -13.21 7.53 26.71
N GLY A 143 -13.80 6.81 27.68
CA GLY A 143 -15.11 7.12 28.23
C GLY A 143 -15.20 8.59 28.60
N ARG A 144 -16.28 9.24 28.17
CA ARG A 144 -16.58 10.63 28.52
C ARG A 144 -16.82 10.78 30.01
#